data_AF-A0A0F9FPG5-F1
#
_entry.id   AF-A0A0F9FPG5-F1
#
_cell.length_a   1.000
_cell.length_b   1.000
_cell.length_c   1.000
_cell.angle_alpha   90.00
_cell.angle_beta   90.00
_cell.angle_gamma   90.00
#
_symmetry.space_group_name_H-M   'P 1'
#
loop_
_entity.id
_entity.type
_entity.pdbx_description
1 polymer ?
#
loop_
_entity_poly.entity_id
_entity_poly.type
_entity_poly.pdbx_seq_one_letter_code
_entity_poly.pdbx_strand_id
1 'polypeptide(L)'
;YVRTKLSPPAGGGWDALKGETFIGDEMSLEPSFLVRDIPKRVVPMVMQDIVEAIRFQGMDGLLPVTSTTAFFGMGVGTWEPSKWELLRREKDELAYMTHGMEWDSLNEVQQKLLSRENKLLDNLKREAAYEQTVFPFLEELKKEQMMAGLDVEAGLLKETQKEMERLKVRVGPLPRSFGDWVLNDERYEKYKTNITKELQKQLSSVIKEGQWKTKSKEEQIRFVEKAIEVARARARTLIRIESRKTRLPIRTFEEITK
;
A
#
# COMPACT_ATOMS: atom_id res chain seq x y z
N TYR A 1 -0.43 5.12 -34.28
CA TYR A 1 0.61 4.20 -33.74
C TYR A 1 1.55 4.84 -32.69
N VAL A 2 1.09 5.82 -31.88
CA VAL A 2 1.89 6.41 -30.77
C VAL A 2 1.12 6.44 -29.43
N ARG A 3 0.00 5.71 -29.29
CA ARG A 3 -0.91 5.81 -28.13
C ARG A 3 -0.72 4.78 -27.02
N THR A 4 0.18 3.81 -27.15
CA THR A 4 0.20 2.60 -26.28
C THR A 4 1.39 2.49 -25.33
N LYS A 5 2.06 3.58 -24.97
CA LYS A 5 3.16 3.57 -23.97
C LYS A 5 2.94 4.47 -22.76
N LEU A 6 1.72 4.88 -22.49
CA LEU A 6 1.37 5.52 -21.22
C LEU A 6 0.73 4.47 -20.32
N SER A 7 1.33 4.25 -19.15
CA SER A 7 0.83 3.37 -18.10
C SER A 7 -0.66 3.65 -17.79
N PRO A 8 -1.46 2.63 -17.40
CA PRO A 8 -2.91 2.74 -17.16
C PRO A 8 -3.41 3.96 -16.36
N PRO A 9 -2.68 4.53 -15.39
CA PRO A 9 -3.14 5.72 -14.66
C PRO A 9 -3.22 6.99 -15.51
N ALA A 10 -2.43 7.10 -16.58
CA ALA A 10 -2.36 8.31 -17.40
C ALA A 10 -3.42 8.35 -18.52
N GLY A 11 -4.00 7.20 -18.91
CA GLY A 11 -5.09 7.13 -19.87
C GLY A 11 -6.44 7.56 -19.28
N GLY A 12 -6.73 7.13 -18.06
CA GLY A 12 -8.02 7.41 -17.41
C GLY A 12 -8.30 8.90 -17.17
N GLY A 13 -7.26 9.72 -16.96
CA GLY A 13 -7.41 11.18 -16.80
C GLY A 13 -7.73 11.91 -18.11
N TRP A 14 -7.31 11.37 -19.25
CA TRP A 14 -7.56 11.97 -20.56
C TRP A 14 -8.95 11.59 -21.11
N ASP A 15 -9.39 10.37 -20.84
CA ASP A 15 -10.68 9.84 -21.29
C ASP A 15 -11.85 10.49 -20.52
N ALA A 16 -11.68 10.77 -19.23
CA ALA A 16 -12.65 11.53 -18.42
C ALA A 16 -12.80 13.00 -18.87
N LEU A 17 -11.74 13.60 -19.44
CA LEU A 17 -11.75 14.97 -19.94
C LEU A 17 -12.40 15.09 -21.33
N LYS A 18 -12.46 13.98 -22.08
CA LYS A 18 -13.07 13.92 -23.42
C LYS A 18 -14.50 13.39 -23.44
N GLY A 19 -14.98 12.78 -22.35
CA GLY A 19 -16.33 12.22 -22.30
C GLY A 19 -16.51 10.98 -23.18
N GLU A 20 -15.42 10.24 -23.44
CA GLU A 20 -15.41 9.04 -24.28
C GLU A 20 -14.78 7.89 -23.49
N THR A 21 -15.31 6.68 -23.64
CA THR A 21 -14.69 5.47 -23.07
C THR A 21 -13.49 5.00 -23.90
N PHE A 22 -12.67 4.08 -23.34
CA PHE A 22 -11.51 3.50 -24.04
C PHE A 22 -11.84 2.80 -25.37
N ILE A 23 -13.12 2.47 -25.63
CA ILE A 23 -13.62 1.83 -26.85
C ILE A 23 -14.22 2.85 -27.84
N GLY A 24 -14.36 4.12 -27.44
CA GLY A 24 -14.86 5.20 -28.30
C GLY A 24 -16.37 5.47 -28.20
N ASP A 25 -17.05 4.88 -27.20
CA ASP A 25 -18.46 5.17 -26.94
C ASP A 25 -18.62 6.44 -26.09
N GLU A 26 -19.56 7.30 -26.47
CA GLU A 26 -19.91 8.55 -25.77
C GLU A 26 -20.42 8.26 -24.34
N MET A 27 -19.78 8.86 -23.33
CA MET A 27 -20.24 8.82 -21.96
C MET A 27 -21.27 9.93 -21.72
N SER A 28 -22.53 9.56 -21.53
CA SER A 28 -23.52 10.48 -20.97
C SER A 28 -23.20 10.72 -19.49
N LEU A 29 -22.87 11.97 -19.14
CA LEU A 29 -22.59 12.42 -17.76
C LEU A 29 -23.87 12.63 -16.95
N GLU A 30 -24.90 11.81 -17.18
CA GLU A 30 -26.15 11.88 -16.43
C GLU A 30 -26.01 11.13 -15.09
N PRO A 31 -26.26 11.79 -13.94
CA PRO A 31 -26.13 11.16 -12.62
C PRO A 31 -26.98 9.90 -12.41
N SER A 32 -28.08 9.77 -13.17
CA SER A 32 -28.97 8.61 -13.17
C SER A 32 -28.36 7.37 -13.83
N PHE A 33 -27.40 7.53 -14.75
CA PHE A 33 -26.72 6.44 -15.45
C PHE A 33 -25.62 5.80 -14.58
N LEU A 34 -24.88 6.63 -13.84
CA LEU A 34 -23.80 6.18 -12.93
C LEU A 34 -24.29 5.27 -11.80
N VAL A 35 -25.52 5.46 -11.32
CA VAL A 35 -26.09 4.68 -10.20
C VAL A 35 -26.68 3.34 -10.66
N ARG A 36 -27.13 3.22 -11.91
CA ARG A 36 -27.85 2.02 -12.38
C ARG A 36 -26.95 0.96 -13.02
N ASP A 37 -25.91 1.37 -13.75
CA ASP A 37 -25.14 0.44 -14.60
C ASP A 37 -23.73 0.12 -14.09
N ILE A 38 -23.14 0.98 -13.25
CA ILE A 38 -21.84 0.71 -12.60
C ILE A 38 -21.91 -0.43 -11.58
N PRO A 39 -22.96 -0.54 -10.72
CA PRO A 39 -23.07 -1.67 -9.81
C PRO A 39 -23.20 -3.00 -10.55
N LYS A 40 -23.77 -2.96 -11.77
CA LYS A 40 -23.93 -4.03 -12.76
C LYS A 40 -22.65 -4.82 -13.06
N ARG A 41 -21.54 -4.09 -13.17
CA ARG A 41 -20.32 -4.57 -13.84
C ARG A 41 -19.10 -4.66 -12.92
N VAL A 42 -19.18 -4.14 -11.70
CA VAL A 42 -17.99 -3.97 -10.82
C VAL A 42 -18.16 -4.61 -9.43
N VAL A 43 -19.35 -5.09 -9.05
CA VAL A 43 -19.70 -5.28 -7.63
C VAL A 43 -19.62 -6.68 -6.99
N PRO A 44 -19.22 -7.81 -7.62
CA PRO A 44 -19.12 -9.04 -6.81
C PRO A 44 -18.00 -9.03 -5.75
N MET A 45 -16.83 -8.43 -6.01
CA MET A 45 -15.67 -8.49 -5.09
C MET A 45 -15.53 -7.26 -4.18
N VAL A 46 -15.73 -6.05 -4.71
CA VAL A 46 -15.60 -4.78 -3.94
C VAL A 46 -16.56 -4.74 -2.75
N MET A 47 -17.71 -5.41 -2.88
CA MET A 47 -18.75 -5.43 -1.87
C MET A 47 -18.40 -6.33 -0.68
N GLN A 48 -17.61 -7.39 -0.88
CA GLN A 48 -17.16 -8.26 0.20
C GLN A 48 -16.11 -7.56 1.07
N ASP A 49 -15.15 -6.88 0.45
CA ASP A 49 -14.12 -6.11 1.15
C ASP A 49 -14.73 -4.93 1.93
N ILE A 50 -15.74 -4.27 1.35
CA ILE A 50 -16.47 -3.19 2.03
C ILE A 50 -17.29 -3.73 3.20
N VAL A 51 -17.96 -4.89 3.06
CA VAL A 51 -18.73 -5.51 4.15
C VAL A 51 -17.83 -6.02 5.29
N GLU A 52 -16.65 -6.55 4.97
CA GLU A 52 -15.63 -6.91 5.98
C GLU A 52 -15.05 -5.66 6.66
N ALA A 53 -14.74 -4.60 5.91
CA ALA A 53 -14.30 -3.33 6.48
C ALA A 53 -15.38 -2.66 7.37
N ILE A 54 -16.66 -2.77 6.98
CA ILE A 54 -17.82 -2.32 7.77
C ILE A 54 -17.97 -3.13 9.07
N ARG A 55 -17.77 -4.46 9.00
CA ARG A 55 -17.81 -5.33 10.19
C ARG A 55 -16.67 -5.04 11.17
N PHE A 56 -15.48 -4.68 10.68
CA PHE A 56 -14.30 -4.45 11.51
C PHE A 56 -14.20 -3.04 12.12
N GLN A 57 -14.86 -2.02 11.55
CA GLN A 57 -14.72 -0.63 12.02
C GLN A 57 -15.97 0.00 12.66
N GLY A 58 -17.11 -0.69 12.72
CA GLY A 58 -18.33 -0.13 13.31
C GLY A 58 -19.00 0.93 12.42
N MET A 59 -20.33 0.96 12.44
CA MET A 59 -21.17 1.70 11.48
C MET A 59 -21.06 3.24 11.53
N ASP A 60 -20.33 3.83 12.49
CA ASP A 60 -20.24 5.29 12.63
C ASP A 60 -19.13 5.94 11.77
N GLY A 61 -18.39 5.15 10.99
CA GLY A 61 -17.22 5.62 10.24
C GLY A 61 -17.44 5.94 8.76
N LEU A 62 -18.61 5.63 8.19
CA LEU A 62 -18.83 5.64 6.75
C LEU A 62 -19.77 6.76 6.31
N LEU A 63 -19.18 7.91 6.01
CA LEU A 63 -19.55 8.95 5.01
C LEU A 63 -18.84 10.28 5.39
N PRO A 64 -18.40 11.16 4.48
CA PRO A 64 -17.74 11.03 3.19
C PRO A 64 -16.39 11.78 3.23
N VAL A 65 -15.38 11.26 3.94
CA VAL A 65 -14.03 11.87 4.00
C VAL A 65 -13.01 11.07 3.20
N THR A 66 -13.39 9.89 2.70
CA THR A 66 -12.53 8.97 1.96
C THR A 66 -12.35 9.33 0.49
N SER A 67 -13.18 10.20 -0.11
CA SER A 67 -13.01 10.57 -1.53
C SER A 67 -11.95 11.64 -1.76
N THR A 68 -11.66 12.51 -0.78
CA THR A 68 -10.62 13.55 -0.92
C THR A 68 -9.27 13.12 -0.34
N THR A 69 -9.24 12.23 0.65
CA THR A 69 -7.99 11.62 1.15
C THR A 69 -7.43 10.55 0.22
N ALA A 70 -8.27 9.89 -0.58
CA ALA A 70 -7.82 9.03 -1.68
C ALA A 70 -7.12 9.83 -2.81
N PHE A 71 -7.43 11.12 -2.95
CA PHE A 71 -6.82 11.99 -3.97
C PHE A 71 -5.43 12.51 -3.59
N PHE A 72 -5.04 12.45 -2.30
CA PHE A 72 -3.75 12.92 -1.79
C PHE A 72 -2.86 11.80 -1.21
N GLY A 73 -2.91 10.60 -1.81
CA GLY A 73 -1.85 9.59 -1.61
C GLY A 73 -1.94 8.76 -0.33
N MET A 74 -3.07 8.76 0.38
CA MET A 74 -3.42 7.62 1.25
C MET A 74 -4.08 6.55 0.38
N GLY A 75 -3.23 5.70 -0.21
CA GLY A 75 -3.68 4.63 -1.09
C GLY A 75 -4.62 3.68 -0.36
N VAL A 76 -5.90 3.70 -0.74
CA VAL A 76 -6.74 2.50 -0.67
C VAL A 76 -6.07 1.50 -1.61
N GLY A 77 -5.26 0.61 -1.06
CA GLY A 77 -4.60 -0.43 -1.83
C GLY A 77 -5.67 -1.36 -2.38
N THR A 78 -6.04 -1.22 -3.64
CA THR A 78 -6.61 -2.34 -4.40
C THR A 78 -5.50 -3.38 -4.50
N TRP A 79 -5.52 -4.37 -3.61
CA TRP A 79 -4.56 -5.45 -3.63
C TRP A 79 -4.84 -6.30 -4.86
N GLU A 80 -3.81 -6.56 -5.66
CA GLU A 80 -3.90 -7.60 -6.68
C GLU A 80 -4.20 -8.92 -5.94
N PRO A 81 -5.21 -9.70 -6.38
CA PRO A 81 -5.53 -10.98 -5.76
C PRO A 81 -4.30 -11.88 -5.81
N SER A 82 -4.05 -12.62 -4.72
CA SER A 82 -2.89 -13.52 -4.65
C SER A 82 -2.93 -14.55 -5.78
N LYS A 83 -1.77 -15.03 -6.25
CA LYS A 83 -1.73 -16.10 -7.28
C LYS A 83 -2.35 -17.39 -6.77
N TRP A 84 -2.39 -17.59 -5.46
CA TRP A 84 -3.15 -18.68 -4.84
C TRP A 84 -4.66 -18.54 -5.07
N GLU A 85 -5.20 -17.34 -4.89
CA GLU A 85 -6.61 -17.03 -5.12
C GLU A 85 -6.96 -17.08 -6.61
N LEU A 86 -6.10 -16.55 -7.48
CA LEU A 86 -6.24 -16.68 -8.93
C LEU A 86 -6.20 -18.15 -9.37
N LEU A 87 -5.28 -18.95 -8.83
CA LEU A 87 -5.21 -20.38 -9.08
C LEU A 87 -6.48 -21.11 -8.63
N ARG A 88 -7.02 -20.77 -7.46
CA ARG A 88 -8.26 -21.35 -6.95
C ARG A 88 -9.43 -21.01 -7.86
N ARG A 89 -9.60 -19.74 -8.23
CA ARG A 89 -10.67 -19.28 -9.11
C ARG A 89 -10.61 -19.98 -10.46
N GLU A 90 -9.43 -20.08 -11.06
CA GLU A 90 -9.24 -20.72 -12.35
C GLU A 90 -9.54 -22.22 -12.30
N LYS A 91 -9.15 -22.90 -11.22
CA LYS A 91 -9.50 -24.31 -10.98
C LYS A 91 -11.03 -24.48 -10.93
N ASP A 92 -11.70 -23.66 -10.15
CA ASP A 92 -13.16 -23.73 -10.00
C ASP A 92 -13.88 -23.42 -11.32
N GLU A 93 -13.40 -22.43 -12.08
CA GLU A 93 -13.94 -22.08 -13.39
C GLU A 93 -13.79 -23.24 -14.39
N LEU A 94 -12.60 -23.87 -14.47
CA LEU A 94 -12.35 -25.00 -15.35
C LEU A 94 -13.15 -26.25 -14.98
N ALA A 95 -13.27 -26.54 -13.68
CA ALA A 95 -14.09 -27.63 -13.17
C ALA A 95 -15.56 -27.43 -13.54
N TYR A 96 -16.06 -26.21 -13.38
CA TYR A 96 -17.44 -25.87 -13.69
C TYR A 96 -17.71 -25.94 -15.20
N MET A 97 -16.82 -25.40 -16.04
CA MET A 97 -16.97 -25.46 -17.50
C MET A 97 -16.93 -26.89 -18.05
N THR A 98 -16.13 -27.77 -17.47
CA THR A 98 -15.94 -29.13 -18.00
C THR A 98 -16.92 -30.15 -17.42
N HIS A 99 -17.29 -29.99 -16.14
CA HIS A 99 -18.06 -30.99 -15.39
C HIS A 99 -19.28 -30.43 -14.67
N GLY A 100 -19.53 -29.11 -14.70
CA GLY A 100 -20.65 -28.48 -14.01
C GLY A 100 -20.56 -28.53 -12.47
N MET A 101 -19.35 -28.72 -11.93
CA MET A 101 -19.09 -28.89 -10.50
C MET A 101 -17.89 -28.04 -10.08
N GLU A 102 -17.77 -27.73 -8.79
CA GLU A 102 -16.59 -27.06 -8.22
C GLU A 102 -15.36 -27.98 -8.22
N TRP A 103 -14.15 -27.41 -8.19
CA TRP A 103 -12.90 -28.19 -8.28
C TRP A 103 -12.79 -29.25 -7.19
N ASP A 104 -13.16 -28.89 -5.97
CA ASP A 104 -13.09 -29.77 -4.79
C ASP A 104 -14.11 -30.91 -4.82
N SER A 105 -15.13 -30.82 -5.69
CA SER A 105 -16.12 -31.89 -5.91
C SER A 105 -15.68 -32.93 -6.96
N LEU A 106 -14.59 -32.66 -7.70
CA LEU A 106 -14.04 -33.60 -8.68
C LEU A 106 -13.21 -34.69 -8.01
N ASN A 107 -13.22 -35.90 -8.58
CA ASN A 107 -12.33 -36.97 -8.13
C ASN A 107 -10.88 -36.73 -8.58
N GLU A 108 -9.94 -37.47 -7.98
CA GLU A 108 -8.50 -37.29 -8.21
C GLU A 108 -8.10 -37.43 -9.69
N VAL A 109 -8.73 -38.37 -10.42
CA VAL A 109 -8.46 -38.61 -11.83
C VAL A 109 -8.90 -37.42 -12.69
N GLN A 110 -10.10 -36.88 -12.44
CA GLN A 110 -10.63 -35.70 -13.11
C GLN A 110 -9.76 -34.46 -12.87
N GLN A 111 -9.37 -34.21 -11.61
CA GLN A 111 -8.49 -33.08 -11.27
C GLN A 111 -7.11 -33.18 -11.95
N LYS A 112 -6.56 -34.40 -12.04
CA LYS A 112 -5.28 -34.66 -12.73
C LYS A 112 -5.37 -34.44 -14.23
N LEU A 113 -6.46 -34.85 -14.87
CA LEU A 113 -6.68 -34.65 -16.30
C LEU A 113 -6.80 -33.15 -16.62
N LEU A 114 -7.68 -32.42 -15.93
CA LEU A 114 -7.84 -30.98 -16.10
C LEU A 114 -6.52 -30.21 -15.85
N SER A 115 -5.76 -30.63 -14.84
CA SER A 115 -4.45 -30.04 -14.57
C SER A 115 -3.44 -30.27 -15.70
N ARG A 116 -3.41 -31.46 -16.30
CA ARG A 116 -2.45 -31.82 -17.35
C ARG A 116 -2.75 -31.13 -18.68
N GLU A 117 -4.03 -30.94 -18.97
CA GLU A 117 -4.48 -30.36 -20.24
C GLU A 117 -4.39 -28.82 -20.23
N ASN A 118 -4.34 -28.20 -19.04
CA ASN A 118 -4.30 -26.75 -18.90
C ASN A 118 -2.92 -26.23 -18.45
N LYS A 119 -2.14 -25.70 -19.41
CA LYS A 119 -0.83 -25.08 -19.15
C LYS A 119 -0.89 -23.84 -18.26
N LEU A 120 -2.02 -23.12 -18.22
CA LEU A 120 -2.19 -21.93 -17.40
C LEU A 120 -2.27 -22.31 -15.91
N LEU A 121 -2.95 -23.42 -15.57
CA LEU A 121 -2.95 -23.95 -14.20
C LEU A 121 -1.54 -24.30 -13.70
N ASP A 122 -0.69 -24.85 -14.57
CA ASP A 122 0.70 -25.19 -14.21
C ASP A 122 1.57 -23.95 -13.95
N ASN A 123 1.38 -22.89 -14.73
CA ASN A 123 2.06 -21.61 -14.50
C ASN A 123 1.57 -20.96 -13.19
N LEU A 124 0.25 -20.90 -12.97
CA LEU A 124 -0.33 -20.37 -11.74
C LEU A 124 0.08 -21.18 -10.50
N LYS A 125 0.20 -22.52 -10.60
CA LYS A 125 0.74 -23.36 -9.51
C LYS A 125 2.17 -23.01 -9.17
N ARG A 126 3.03 -22.81 -10.17
CA ARG A 126 4.43 -22.41 -9.93
C ARG A 126 4.53 -21.02 -9.32
N GLU A 127 3.74 -20.07 -9.83
CA GLU A 127 3.68 -18.71 -9.29
C GLU A 127 3.13 -18.71 -7.85
N ALA A 128 2.07 -19.47 -7.57
CA ALA A 128 1.50 -19.58 -6.24
C ALA A 128 2.45 -20.29 -5.24
N ALA A 129 3.22 -21.30 -5.70
CA ALA A 129 4.24 -21.95 -4.88
C ALA A 129 5.41 -21.00 -4.56
N TYR A 130 5.86 -20.22 -5.54
CA TYR A 130 6.87 -19.17 -5.32
C TYR A 130 6.34 -18.13 -4.33
N GLU A 131 5.10 -17.70 -4.52
CA GLU A 131 4.40 -16.81 -3.60
C GLU A 131 4.30 -17.40 -2.19
N GLN A 132 3.95 -18.67 -1.99
CA GLN A 132 3.94 -19.28 -0.66
C GLN A 132 5.30 -19.27 0.04
N THR A 133 6.40 -19.28 -0.71
CA THR A 133 7.75 -19.17 -0.15
C THR A 133 8.20 -17.74 0.13
N VAL A 134 7.68 -16.76 -0.64
CA VAL A 134 8.09 -15.35 -0.57
C VAL A 134 7.12 -14.50 0.26
N PHE A 135 5.84 -14.84 0.29
CA PHE A 135 4.80 -14.12 1.03
C PHE A 135 5.02 -14.11 2.53
N PRO A 136 5.42 -15.20 3.21
CA PRO A 136 5.71 -15.13 4.65
C PRO A 136 6.75 -14.06 4.95
N PHE A 137 7.81 -13.99 4.14
CA PHE A 137 8.83 -12.94 4.27
C PHE A 137 8.29 -11.54 3.97
N LEU A 138 7.48 -11.37 2.91
CA LEU A 138 6.87 -10.08 2.60
C LEU A 138 5.85 -9.62 3.65
N GLU A 139 5.10 -10.56 4.24
CA GLU A 139 4.13 -10.29 5.28
C GLU A 139 4.84 -9.92 6.59
N GLU A 140 5.89 -10.66 6.97
CA GLU A 140 6.76 -10.31 8.09
C GLU A 140 7.40 -8.94 7.90
N LEU A 141 7.94 -8.66 6.70
CA LEU A 141 8.50 -7.36 6.39
C LEU A 141 7.44 -6.24 6.47
N LYS A 142 6.22 -6.47 5.94
CA LYS A 142 5.12 -5.50 6.06
C LYS A 142 4.74 -5.26 7.52
N LYS A 143 4.61 -6.32 8.31
CA LYS A 143 4.33 -6.24 9.76
C LYS A 143 5.43 -5.47 10.47
N GLU A 144 6.70 -5.77 10.22
CA GLU A 144 7.84 -5.06 10.77
C GLU A 144 7.78 -3.56 10.43
N GLN A 145 7.53 -3.20 9.17
CA GLN A 145 7.45 -1.80 8.74
C GLN A 145 6.28 -1.06 9.37
N MET A 146 5.15 -1.73 9.57
CA MET A 146 3.98 -1.17 10.25
C MET A 146 4.26 -0.98 11.75
N MET A 147 4.83 -1.98 12.41
CA MET A 147 5.25 -1.90 13.81
C MET A 147 6.29 -0.80 14.03
N ALA A 148 7.23 -0.62 13.09
CA ALA A 148 8.18 0.49 13.13
C ALA A 148 7.51 1.87 13.13
N GLY A 149 6.42 2.03 12.36
CA GLY A 149 5.62 3.26 12.40
C GLY A 149 4.96 3.49 13.77
N LEU A 150 4.42 2.42 14.36
CA LEU A 150 3.81 2.46 15.70
C LEU A 150 4.85 2.73 16.79
N ASP A 151 6.05 2.16 16.69
CA ASP A 151 7.16 2.43 17.62
C ASP A 151 7.53 3.92 17.62
N VAL A 152 7.57 4.54 16.44
CA VAL A 152 7.82 5.98 16.30
C VAL A 152 6.71 6.78 16.97
N GLU A 153 5.43 6.43 16.76
CA GLU A 153 4.30 7.07 17.44
C GLU A 153 4.40 6.92 18.96
N ALA A 154 4.71 5.72 19.45
CA ALA A 154 4.86 5.41 20.86
C ALA A 154 6.02 6.17 21.52
N GLY A 155 7.06 6.52 20.76
CA GLY A 155 8.20 7.33 21.20
C GLY A 155 7.93 8.85 21.28
N LEU A 156 6.79 9.35 20.78
CA LEU A 156 6.43 10.76 20.88
C LEU A 156 5.91 11.15 22.28
N LEU A 157 5.88 12.44 22.58
CA LEU A 157 5.21 12.95 23.80
C LEU A 157 3.70 12.63 23.79
N LYS A 158 3.13 12.45 24.97
CA LYS A 158 1.72 12.06 25.15
C LYS A 158 0.75 13.08 24.57
N GLU A 159 1.08 14.37 24.61
CA GLU A 159 0.28 15.44 24.00
C GLU A 159 0.25 15.29 22.48
N THR A 160 1.41 15.01 21.87
CA THR A 160 1.53 14.77 20.41
C THR A 160 0.76 13.51 20.01
N GLN A 161 0.87 12.43 20.78
CA GLN A 161 0.13 11.17 20.53
C GLN A 161 -1.38 11.41 20.52
N LYS A 162 -1.91 12.07 21.55
CA LYS A 162 -3.34 12.41 21.66
C LYS A 162 -3.81 13.28 20.49
N GLU A 163 -2.98 14.22 20.07
CA GLU A 163 -3.33 15.12 18.97
C GLU A 163 -3.36 14.40 17.63
N MET A 164 -2.37 13.55 17.35
CA MET A 164 -2.37 12.70 16.16
C MET A 164 -3.56 11.75 16.13
N GLU A 165 -3.92 11.15 17.28
CA GLU A 165 -5.10 10.30 17.44
C GLU A 165 -6.40 11.06 17.20
N ARG A 166 -6.54 12.27 17.78
CA ARG A 166 -7.69 13.17 17.56
C ARG A 166 -7.86 13.52 16.08
N LEU A 167 -6.75 13.74 15.38
CA LEU A 167 -6.72 14.05 13.96
C LEU A 167 -6.83 12.80 13.06
N LYS A 168 -6.77 11.59 13.64
CA LYS A 168 -6.70 10.30 12.93
C LYS A 168 -5.53 10.23 11.93
N VAL A 169 -4.42 10.89 12.25
CA VAL A 169 -3.19 10.87 11.44
C VAL A 169 -2.21 9.87 12.03
N ARG A 170 -1.63 9.02 11.19
CA ARG A 170 -0.64 8.01 11.57
C ARG A 170 0.69 8.27 10.87
N VAL A 171 1.80 7.86 11.49
CA VAL A 171 3.11 7.83 10.85
C VAL A 171 3.10 6.88 9.67
N GLY A 172 2.37 5.76 9.76
CA GLY A 172 2.30 4.73 8.72
C GLY A 172 3.58 3.89 8.60
N PRO A 173 3.62 2.91 7.67
CA PRO A 173 4.73 1.98 7.56
C PRO A 173 6.04 2.69 7.19
N LEU A 174 7.15 2.24 7.76
CA LEU A 174 8.48 2.78 7.53
C LEU A 174 9.32 1.81 6.70
N PRO A 175 9.68 2.12 5.45
CA PRO A 175 10.37 1.16 4.60
C PRO A 175 11.78 0.87 5.12
N ARG A 176 12.18 -0.41 5.05
CA ARG A 176 13.53 -0.87 5.39
C ARG A 176 14.53 -0.70 4.24
N SER A 177 14.05 -0.32 3.05
CA SER A 177 14.86 -0.06 1.86
C SER A 177 14.61 1.33 1.28
N PHE A 178 15.64 1.91 0.66
CA PHE A 178 15.61 3.20 -0.03
C PHE A 178 16.20 3.05 -1.44
N GLY A 179 15.38 2.63 -2.40
CA GLY A 179 15.87 2.18 -3.71
C GLY A 179 16.67 0.87 -3.53
N ASP A 180 17.86 0.80 -4.10
CA ASP A 180 18.73 -0.40 -4.04
C ASP A 180 19.43 -0.60 -2.69
N TRP A 181 19.21 0.30 -1.73
CA TRP A 181 19.89 0.26 -0.44
C TRP A 181 18.97 -0.25 0.66
N VAL A 182 19.31 -1.39 1.27
CA VAL A 182 18.60 -2.00 2.39
C VAL A 182 19.29 -1.68 3.72
N LEU A 183 18.51 -1.32 4.73
CA LEU A 183 18.98 -1.07 6.08
C LEU A 183 19.13 -2.39 6.85
N ASN A 184 20.27 -2.56 7.52
CA ASN A 184 20.41 -3.57 8.57
C ASN A 184 19.68 -3.12 9.85
N ASP A 185 19.55 -4.00 10.83
CA ASP A 185 18.76 -3.74 12.05
C ASP A 185 19.24 -2.48 12.78
N GLU A 186 20.55 -2.33 12.97
CA GLU A 186 21.14 -1.17 13.65
C GLU A 186 20.79 0.16 12.96
N ARG A 187 20.91 0.22 11.62
CA ARG A 187 20.56 1.43 10.87
C ARG A 187 19.06 1.67 10.83
N TYR A 188 18.26 0.62 10.86
CA TYR A 188 16.81 0.72 10.87
C TYR A 188 16.30 1.27 12.21
N GLU A 189 16.88 0.83 13.33
CA GLU A 189 16.62 1.41 14.66
C GLU A 189 17.05 2.88 14.75
N LYS A 190 18.23 3.22 14.20
CA LYS A 190 18.66 4.62 14.08
C LYS A 190 17.70 5.43 13.21
N TYR A 191 17.17 4.85 12.13
CA TYR A 191 16.18 5.50 11.27
C TYR A 191 14.90 5.83 12.04
N LYS A 192 14.31 4.87 12.77
CA LYS A 192 13.15 5.09 13.65
C LYS A 192 13.41 6.17 14.69
N THR A 193 14.56 6.10 15.35
CA THR A 193 14.98 7.09 16.36
C THR A 193 15.09 8.50 15.78
N ASN A 194 15.69 8.64 14.60
CA ASN A 194 15.84 9.93 13.93
C ASN A 194 14.49 10.52 13.48
N ILE A 195 13.57 9.69 12.99
CA ILE A 195 12.20 10.15 12.69
C ILE A 195 11.52 10.65 13.96
N THR A 196 11.56 9.86 15.04
CA THR A 196 10.94 10.22 16.32
C THR A 196 11.45 11.57 16.81
N LYS A 197 12.78 11.77 16.81
CA LYS A 197 13.42 13.05 17.21
C LYS A 197 12.98 14.23 16.34
N GLU A 198 13.00 14.07 15.02
CA GLU A 198 12.63 15.15 14.09
C GLU A 198 11.14 15.48 14.15
N LEU A 199 10.28 14.48 14.31
CA LEU A 199 8.84 14.66 14.42
C LEU A 199 8.48 15.31 15.76
N GLN A 200 9.09 14.84 16.84
CA GLN A 200 8.95 15.42 18.17
C GLN A 200 9.37 16.90 18.18
N LYS A 201 10.50 17.24 17.54
CA LYS A 201 10.99 18.62 17.41
C LYS A 201 10.00 19.51 16.65
N GLN A 202 9.40 19.01 15.57
CA GLN A 202 8.47 19.81 14.75
C GLN A 202 7.10 19.98 15.40
N LEU A 203 6.57 18.92 16.02
CA LEU A 203 5.20 18.94 16.54
C LEU A 203 5.11 19.56 17.94
N SER A 204 6.10 19.36 18.81
CA SER A 204 5.95 19.75 20.22
C SER A 204 5.99 21.25 20.48
N SER A 205 6.70 22.04 19.67
CA SER A 205 6.63 23.50 19.75
C SER A 205 5.27 23.98 19.29
N VAL A 206 4.84 23.52 18.11
CA VAL A 206 3.62 24.01 17.46
C VAL A 206 2.37 23.61 18.23
N ILE A 207 2.26 22.36 18.71
CA ILE A 207 1.08 21.91 19.46
C ILE A 207 0.92 22.66 20.79
N LYS A 208 2.03 23.10 21.41
CA LYS A 208 1.99 23.87 22.66
C LYS A 208 1.61 25.34 22.44
N GLU A 209 1.82 25.87 21.24
CA GLU A 209 1.47 27.25 20.91
C GLU A 209 -0.05 27.43 20.85
N GLY A 210 -0.56 28.53 21.42
CA GLY A 210 -2.00 28.82 21.44
C GLY A 210 -2.63 28.90 20.04
N GLN A 211 -1.84 29.24 19.02
CA GLN A 211 -2.27 29.33 17.62
C GLN A 211 -2.57 27.97 16.99
N TRP A 212 -2.14 26.85 17.57
CA TRP A 212 -2.48 25.53 17.04
C TRP A 212 -3.99 25.27 17.11
N LYS A 213 -4.61 25.64 18.23
CA LYS A 213 -6.05 25.45 18.47
C LYS A 213 -6.91 26.37 17.61
N THR A 214 -6.36 27.46 17.07
CA THR A 214 -7.08 28.38 16.19
C THR A 214 -7.07 27.92 14.73
N LYS A 215 -6.23 26.95 14.36
CA LYS A 215 -6.20 26.38 13.01
C LYS A 215 -7.41 25.46 12.77
N SER A 216 -7.88 25.42 11.54
CA SER A 216 -8.87 24.43 11.11
C SER A 216 -8.31 23.01 11.24
N LYS A 217 -9.21 22.03 11.36
CA LYS A 217 -8.82 20.61 11.45
C LYS A 217 -8.02 20.17 10.23
N GLU A 218 -8.40 20.64 9.05
CA GLU A 218 -7.73 20.34 7.78
C GLU A 218 -6.32 20.90 7.73
N GLU A 219 -6.11 22.12 8.25
CA GLU A 219 -4.77 22.71 8.37
C GLU A 219 -3.90 21.95 9.37
N GLN A 220 -4.48 21.50 10.48
CA GLN A 220 -3.78 20.68 11.47
C GLN A 220 -3.35 19.33 10.88
N ILE A 221 -4.25 18.64 10.16
CA ILE A 221 -3.95 17.39 9.46
C ILE A 221 -2.80 17.59 8.47
N ARG A 222 -2.93 18.58 7.56
CA ARG A 222 -1.89 18.89 6.56
C ARG A 222 -0.55 19.20 7.20
N PHE A 223 -0.55 19.92 8.32
CA PHE A 223 0.68 20.24 9.05
C PHE A 223 1.35 18.98 9.61
N VAL A 224 0.59 18.10 10.27
CA VAL A 224 1.13 16.85 10.84
C VAL A 224 1.67 15.94 9.73
N GLU A 225 0.92 15.75 8.65
CA GLU A 225 1.36 14.96 7.49
C GLU A 225 2.66 15.51 6.90
N LYS A 226 2.76 16.83 6.74
CA LYS A 226 3.97 17.46 6.23
C LYS A 226 5.15 17.27 7.18
N ALA A 227 4.91 17.35 8.49
CA ALA A 227 5.95 17.11 9.50
C ALA A 227 6.47 15.66 9.44
N ILE A 228 5.59 14.68 9.24
CA ILE A 228 5.95 13.26 9.04
C ILE A 228 6.81 13.10 7.79
N GLU A 229 6.41 13.70 6.66
CA GLU A 229 7.16 13.66 5.40
C GLU A 229 8.58 14.25 5.57
N VAL A 230 8.69 15.42 6.20
CA VAL A 230 9.96 16.11 6.45
C VAL A 230 10.84 15.29 7.40
N ALA A 231 10.27 14.73 8.47
CA ALA A 231 11.01 13.89 9.41
C ALA A 231 11.58 12.64 8.72
N ARG A 232 10.77 11.96 7.88
CA ARG A 232 11.22 10.81 7.07
C ARG A 232 12.32 11.17 6.09
N ALA A 233 12.24 12.33 5.44
CA ALA A 233 13.25 12.81 4.50
C ALA A 233 14.58 13.12 5.22
N ARG A 234 14.53 13.83 6.36
CA ARG A 234 15.72 14.16 7.15
C ARG A 234 16.38 12.92 7.74
N ALA A 235 15.61 12.01 8.34
CA ALA A 235 16.13 10.77 8.89
C ALA A 235 16.83 9.92 7.82
N ARG A 236 16.27 9.84 6.60
CA ARG A 236 16.92 9.19 5.45
C ARG A 236 18.27 9.81 5.11
N THR A 237 18.34 11.14 5.06
CA THR A 237 19.58 11.88 4.78
C THR A 237 20.63 11.63 5.86
N LEU A 238 20.26 11.65 7.14
CA LEU A 238 21.18 11.38 8.25
C LEU A 238 21.79 9.98 8.16
N ILE A 239 20.95 8.97 7.93
CA ILE A 239 21.40 7.58 7.78
C ILE A 239 22.34 7.41 6.58
N ARG A 240 22.07 8.08 5.45
CA ARG A 240 22.98 8.10 4.29
C ARG A 240 24.33 8.74 4.63
N ILE A 241 24.34 9.88 5.34
CA ILE A 241 25.59 10.56 5.72
C ILE A 241 26.43 9.67 6.65
N GLU A 242 25.81 9.06 7.66
CA GLU A 242 26.49 8.17 8.59
C GLU A 242 27.11 6.96 7.88
N SER A 243 26.36 6.34 6.96
CA SER A 243 26.84 5.20 6.18
C SER A 243 28.10 5.50 5.36
N ARG A 244 28.23 6.73 4.85
CA ARG A 244 29.42 7.20 4.11
C ARG A 244 30.63 7.36 5.01
N LYS A 245 30.46 7.81 6.26
CA LYS A 245 31.55 7.99 7.23
C LYS A 245 32.13 6.65 7.69
N THR A 246 31.30 5.61 7.78
CA THR A 246 31.73 4.25 8.15
C THR A 246 32.43 3.47 7.04
N ARG A 247 32.45 3.96 5.80
CA ARG A 247 33.38 3.42 4.80
C ARG A 247 34.78 3.88 5.22
N LEU A 248 35.52 2.99 5.89
CA LEU A 248 36.95 3.15 6.17
C LEU A 248 37.65 3.68 4.91
N PRO A 249 38.70 4.51 5.04
CA PRO A 249 39.52 4.88 3.90
C PRO A 249 39.89 3.59 3.18
N ILE A 250 39.67 3.56 1.86
CA ILE A 250 40.19 2.48 1.02
C ILE A 250 41.69 2.48 1.33
N ARG A 251 42.17 1.48 2.09
CA ARG A 251 43.60 1.27 2.23
C ARG A 251 44.13 1.25 0.81
N THR A 252 44.96 2.21 0.47
CA THR A 252 45.56 2.24 -0.85
C THR A 252 46.29 0.91 -1.05
N PHE A 253 46.36 0.43 -2.30
CA PHE A 253 46.98 -0.86 -2.60
C PHE A 253 48.39 -0.98 -1.99
N GLU A 254 49.09 0.15 -1.85
CA GLU A 254 50.40 0.29 -1.19
C GLU A 254 50.42 -0.06 0.31
N GLU A 255 49.32 0.14 1.04
CA GLU A 255 49.18 -0.23 2.46
C GLU A 255 48.84 -1.71 2.67
N ILE A 256 48.42 -2.41 1.61
CA ILE A 256 48.13 -3.86 1.65
C ILE A 256 49.35 -4.67 1.23
N THR A 257 50.30 -4.07 0.50
CA THR A 257 51.53 -4.72 -0.01
C THR A 257 52.79 -4.49 0.83
N LYS A 258 52.69 -3.89 2.02
CA LYS A 258 53.77 -3.80 3.02
C LYS A 258 53.45 -4.69 4.21
#